data_AF-A0A6I2WM05-F1
#
_entry.id   AF-A0A6I2WM05-F1
#
_cell.length_a   1.000
_cell.length_b   1.000
_cell.length_c   1.000
_cell.angle_alpha   90.00
_cell.angle_beta   90.00
_cell.angle_gamma   90.00
#
_symmetry.space_group_name_H-M   'P 1'
#
loop_
_entity.id
_entity.type
_entity.pdbx_description
1 polymer ?
#
loop_
_entity_poly.entity_id
_entity_poly.type
_entity_poly.pdbx_seq_one_letter_code
_entity_poly.pdbx_strand_id
1 'polypeptide(L)'
;MEGQEVQTAVAVIDNGKFGKREIRFETGRLARQAAGAAAVYLDDQTMIFSATTASKTPKDQFDFFPLTVDVEEKMYAVGRIPGSFFRREGRPSEDAILTCRLIDRPLRPSFVKGLRNEVQIVVTVMALDPDHMYDVIAINAASMSTQLAGLPFSGPIGGVRVALIDGQWVAFPNHSQVENAVFDMVVAGRVTADDVAIMMVEAEATAKTIELIKGGQPTPTEEVVAQGLDAAKPFIKILCEAQSKLAKVAAKPTAEFPVFLDYQDDVFAAVEKAGKDDLAKALTISGKQERETKIDEISASVKESVSAMFEGREKEVPAAFRSLTKKLVRQRVLRDKIRIDGRGLRDIRPLSAEVEVIPRVHGSAIFERGETQILGITTLNMLKMEQQLDTLNPENHKRYMHNYNFPPYSTGETGRVGTPKRREIGHGALAERALIPVLPSREEFPYAIRQVSEALGSNGSTSMGSVCASTLAMLNAGVPLRAPVA
;
A
#
# COMPACT_ATOMS: atom_id res chain seq x y z
N MET A 1 40.76 -18.47 -5.33
CA MET A 1 39.59 -17.63 -5.64
C MET A 1 39.12 -18.05 -7.02
N GLU A 2 38.46 -19.21 -7.10
CA GLU A 2 37.84 -19.67 -8.35
C GLU A 2 36.63 -18.79 -8.67
N GLY A 3 36.44 -18.52 -9.96
CA GLY A 3 35.54 -17.49 -10.50
C GLY A 3 34.14 -17.58 -9.94
N GLN A 4 33.69 -16.50 -9.33
CA GLN A 4 32.37 -16.40 -8.72
C GLN A 4 31.33 -16.19 -9.84
N GLU A 5 30.54 -17.22 -10.13
CA GLU A 5 29.51 -17.18 -11.17
C GLU A 5 28.40 -16.20 -10.81
N VAL A 6 28.30 -15.13 -11.58
CA VAL A 6 27.16 -14.21 -11.57
C VAL A 6 26.06 -14.87 -12.39
N GLN A 7 24.88 -15.02 -11.79
CA GLN A 7 23.71 -15.58 -12.47
C GLN A 7 22.75 -14.46 -12.81
N THR A 8 22.18 -14.49 -14.01
CA THR A 8 21.26 -13.46 -14.50
C THR A 8 20.02 -14.06 -15.18
N ALA A 9 18.95 -13.27 -15.21
CA ALA A 9 17.77 -13.52 -16.03
C ALA A 9 17.22 -12.19 -16.54
N VAL A 10 16.58 -12.19 -17.71
CA VAL A 10 16.04 -10.97 -18.33
C VAL A 10 14.55 -11.15 -18.60
N ALA A 11 13.78 -10.13 -18.26
CA ALA A 11 12.40 -9.94 -18.68
C ALA A 11 12.36 -8.84 -19.74
N VAL A 12 12.00 -9.20 -20.98
CA VAL A 12 11.85 -8.25 -22.09
C VAL A 12 10.41 -7.76 -22.13
N ILE A 13 10.24 -6.45 -22.06
CA ILE A 13 8.95 -5.76 -22.09
C ILE A 13 8.81 -5.10 -23.45
N ASP A 14 7.80 -5.50 -24.22
CA ASP A 14 7.52 -4.95 -25.53
C ASP A 14 6.34 -3.97 -25.46
N ASN A 15 6.61 -2.67 -25.66
CA ASN A 15 5.60 -1.62 -25.71
C ASN A 15 5.28 -1.20 -27.15
N GLY A 16 5.63 -1.99 -28.16
CA GLY A 16 5.33 -1.70 -29.57
C GLY A 16 5.96 -0.37 -30.01
N LYS A 17 5.11 0.60 -30.39
CA LYS A 17 5.57 1.93 -30.87
C LYS A 17 6.36 2.73 -29.83
N PHE A 18 6.23 2.41 -28.54
CA PHE A 18 6.98 3.04 -27.45
C PHE A 18 8.30 2.34 -27.12
N GLY A 19 8.72 1.38 -27.95
CA GLY A 19 9.99 0.69 -27.82
C GLY A 19 9.94 -0.50 -26.87
N LYS A 20 11.12 -1.05 -26.57
CA LYS A 20 11.31 -2.20 -25.69
C LYS A 20 12.08 -1.77 -24.45
N ARG A 21 11.76 -2.38 -23.31
CA ARG A 21 12.48 -2.23 -22.05
C ARG A 21 13.01 -3.59 -21.61
N GLU A 22 14.15 -3.62 -20.94
CA GLU A 22 14.72 -4.83 -20.37
C GLU A 22 14.85 -4.72 -18.86
N ILE A 23 14.23 -5.66 -18.14
CA ILE A 23 14.39 -5.81 -16.70
C ILE A 23 15.34 -6.98 -16.45
N ARG A 24 16.60 -6.67 -16.12
CA ARG A 24 17.64 -7.68 -15.86
C ARG A 24 17.79 -7.92 -14.36
N PHE A 25 17.69 -9.18 -13.96
CA PHE A 25 17.92 -9.66 -12.61
C PHE A 25 19.33 -10.23 -12.51
N GLU A 26 20.04 -9.96 -11.41
CA GLU A 26 21.39 -10.42 -11.13
C GLU A 26 21.52 -10.90 -9.68
N THR A 27 22.22 -12.01 -9.45
CA THR A 27 22.59 -12.47 -8.11
C THR A 27 23.98 -13.14 -8.10
N GLY A 28 24.49 -13.46 -6.90
CA GLY A 28 25.76 -14.15 -6.68
C GLY A 28 26.96 -13.22 -6.44
N ARG A 29 26.92 -11.96 -6.91
CA ARG A 29 28.02 -11.00 -6.73
C ARG A 29 27.96 -10.25 -5.40
N LEU A 30 26.84 -9.61 -5.09
CA LEU A 30 26.69 -8.65 -4.00
C LEU A 30 26.07 -9.27 -2.74
N ALA A 31 26.45 -8.75 -1.57
CA ALA A 31 25.85 -9.03 -0.27
C ALA A 31 25.62 -10.52 0.06
N ARG A 32 26.61 -11.37 -0.19
CA ARG A 32 26.52 -12.85 -0.03
C ARG A 32 26.20 -13.35 1.38
N GLN A 33 26.32 -12.49 2.39
CA GLN A 33 25.96 -12.80 3.77
C GLN A 33 24.46 -12.72 4.04
N ALA A 34 23.70 -12.03 3.17
CA ALA A 34 22.24 -11.99 3.30
C ALA A 34 21.63 -13.38 3.05
N ALA A 35 20.41 -13.58 3.55
CA ALA A 35 19.67 -14.81 3.26
C ALA A 35 19.43 -14.91 1.75
N GLY A 36 18.99 -13.81 1.12
CA GLY A 36 18.97 -13.67 -0.34
C GLY A 36 19.33 -12.24 -0.75
N ALA A 37 19.95 -12.09 -1.92
CA ALA A 37 20.36 -10.80 -2.45
C ALA A 37 20.19 -10.77 -3.97
N ALA A 38 19.71 -9.66 -4.51
CA ALA A 38 19.55 -9.45 -5.94
C ALA A 38 19.81 -7.99 -6.32
N ALA A 39 20.37 -7.76 -7.50
CA ALA A 39 20.34 -6.48 -8.18
C ALA A 39 19.40 -6.59 -9.38
N VAL A 40 18.56 -5.57 -9.57
CA VAL A 40 17.64 -5.49 -10.71
C VAL A 40 17.91 -4.20 -11.45
N TYR A 41 18.01 -4.33 -12.77
CA TYR A 41 18.34 -3.26 -13.67
C TYR A 41 17.17 -2.97 -14.59
N LEU A 42 16.96 -1.70 -14.91
CA LEU A 42 16.12 -1.26 -16.01
C LEU A 42 17.04 -0.69 -17.09
N ASP A 43 17.05 -1.35 -18.25
CA ASP A 43 17.86 -1.03 -19.44
C ASP A 43 19.36 -0.86 -19.16
N ASP A 44 19.87 -1.54 -18.12
CA ASP A 44 21.24 -1.41 -17.62
C ASP A 44 21.67 0.01 -17.19
N GLN A 45 20.72 0.93 -17.04
CA GLN A 45 20.96 2.32 -16.63
C GLN A 45 20.55 2.57 -15.17
N THR A 46 19.37 2.13 -14.78
CA THR A 46 18.89 2.20 -13.39
C THR A 46 19.21 0.89 -12.69
N MET A 47 19.78 0.93 -11.49
CA MET A 47 20.13 -0.24 -10.68
C MET A 47 19.53 -0.14 -9.28
N ILE A 48 18.68 -1.12 -8.95
CA ILE A 48 18.10 -1.28 -7.63
C ILE A 48 18.63 -2.55 -6.99
N PHE A 49 19.26 -2.41 -5.84
CA PHE A 49 19.77 -3.52 -5.06
C PHE A 49 18.78 -3.90 -3.96
N SER A 50 18.61 -5.20 -3.68
CA SER A 50 17.83 -5.68 -2.55
C SER A 50 18.54 -6.81 -1.81
N ALA A 51 18.50 -6.74 -0.48
CA ALA A 51 18.91 -7.81 0.42
C ALA A 51 17.78 -8.19 1.36
N THR A 52 17.51 -9.48 1.47
CA THR A 52 16.55 -10.05 2.42
C THR A 52 17.31 -10.85 3.49
N THR A 53 16.93 -10.63 4.74
CA THR A 53 17.46 -11.34 5.91
C THR A 53 16.33 -11.80 6.81
N ALA A 54 16.54 -12.93 7.50
CA ALA A 54 15.63 -13.42 8.51
C ALA A 54 16.36 -13.69 9.83
N SER A 55 15.70 -13.42 10.95
CA SER A 55 16.23 -13.73 12.27
C SER A 55 16.35 -15.25 12.46
N LYS A 56 17.39 -15.69 13.18
CA LYS A 56 17.56 -17.11 13.53
C LYS A 56 16.46 -17.61 14.47
N THR A 57 16.10 -16.79 15.45
CA THR A 57 15.07 -17.09 16.44
C THR A 57 13.74 -16.41 16.08
N PRO A 58 12.60 -17.09 16.20
CA PRO A 58 11.29 -16.47 16.04
C PRO A 58 11.01 -15.45 17.16
N LYS A 59 10.13 -14.49 16.87
CA LYS A 59 9.58 -13.51 17.80
C LYS A 59 8.14 -13.90 18.14
N ASP A 60 7.99 -14.98 18.89
CA ASP A 60 6.69 -15.58 19.25
C ASP A 60 5.86 -14.72 20.23
N GLN A 61 6.45 -13.68 20.82
CA GLN A 61 5.72 -12.70 21.61
C GLN A 61 4.77 -11.81 20.79
N PHE A 62 4.96 -11.74 19.46
CA PHE A 62 4.08 -10.99 18.57
C PHE A 62 2.90 -11.86 18.09
N ASP A 63 1.73 -11.24 17.99
CA ASP A 63 0.52 -11.84 17.41
C ASP A 63 0.40 -11.61 15.89
N PHE A 64 1.41 -10.99 15.28
CA PHE A 64 1.50 -10.72 13.84
C PHE A 64 2.85 -11.15 13.27
N PHE A 65 2.93 -11.26 11.94
CA PHE A 65 4.17 -11.54 11.23
C PHE A 65 5.07 -10.28 11.15
N PRO A 66 6.26 -10.27 11.77
CA PRO A 66 7.14 -9.10 11.81
C PRO A 66 7.96 -8.96 10.51
N LEU A 67 7.31 -8.50 9.44
CA LEU A 67 7.96 -8.04 8.21
C LEU A 67 8.27 -6.55 8.29
N THR A 68 9.51 -6.19 7.95
CA THR A 68 9.98 -4.81 7.77
C THR A 68 10.54 -4.65 6.37
N VAL A 69 10.10 -3.60 5.68
CA VAL A 69 10.64 -3.20 4.37
C VAL A 69 11.23 -1.81 4.49
N ASP A 70 12.46 -1.61 4.02
CA ASP A 70 13.13 -0.32 3.99
C ASP A 70 13.63 -0.01 2.58
N VAL A 71 13.45 1.25 2.16
CA VAL A 71 13.93 1.76 0.88
C VAL A 71 14.91 2.89 1.17
N GLU A 72 16.15 2.68 0.76
CA GLU A 72 17.29 3.55 0.95
C GLU A 72 17.60 4.27 -0.37
N GLU A 73 17.15 5.51 -0.47
CA GLU A 73 17.57 6.41 -1.55
C GLU A 73 19.01 6.88 -1.29
N LYS A 74 19.84 6.83 -2.33
CA LYS A 74 21.21 7.33 -2.28
C LYS A 74 21.39 8.40 -3.33
N MET A 75 21.73 9.62 -2.93
CA MET A 75 21.83 10.77 -3.85
C MET A 75 22.95 10.58 -4.88
N TYR A 76 23.93 9.73 -4.58
CA TYR A 76 24.94 9.32 -5.56
C TYR A 76 24.33 8.58 -6.76
N ALA A 77 23.12 8.00 -6.64
CA ALA A 77 22.46 7.29 -7.73
C ALA A 77 22.14 8.21 -8.92
N VAL A 78 22.01 9.51 -8.66
CA VAL A 78 21.84 10.58 -9.66
C VAL A 78 23.06 11.51 -9.72
N GLY A 79 24.21 11.07 -9.18
CA GLY A 79 25.46 11.84 -9.21
C GLY A 79 25.47 13.10 -8.34
N ARG A 80 24.66 13.16 -7.29
CA ARG A 80 24.51 14.36 -6.44
C ARG A 80 24.98 14.13 -5.01
N ILE A 81 25.55 15.17 -4.39
CA ILE A 81 25.79 15.22 -2.94
C ILE A 81 24.49 15.73 -2.27
N PRO A 82 24.02 15.12 -1.17
CA PRO A 82 22.79 15.57 -0.50
C PRO A 82 22.83 17.05 -0.08
N GLY A 83 21.78 17.81 -0.36
CA GLY A 83 21.68 19.23 0.01
C GLY A 83 21.46 19.49 1.50
N SER A 84 21.19 18.45 2.28
CA SER A 84 21.03 18.52 3.74
C SER A 84 22.25 19.16 4.42
N PHE A 85 22.05 19.80 5.58
CA PHE A 85 23.13 20.46 6.32
C PHE A 85 24.35 19.54 6.58
N PHE A 86 24.09 18.25 6.82
CA PHE A 86 25.14 17.25 7.09
C PHE A 86 25.72 16.58 5.84
N ARG A 87 25.28 16.96 4.62
CA ARG A 87 25.71 16.36 3.34
C ARG A 87 25.58 14.83 3.33
N ARG A 88 24.52 14.33 3.96
CA ARG A 88 24.20 12.91 4.10
C ARG A 88 22.69 12.71 4.02
N GLU A 89 22.27 11.60 3.43
CA GLU A 89 20.86 11.19 3.42
C GLU A 89 20.39 10.94 4.86
N GLY A 90 19.17 11.39 5.14
CA GLY A 90 18.60 11.42 6.50
C GLY A 90 17.33 10.61 6.59
N ARG A 91 16.24 11.27 6.96
CA ARG A 91 14.92 10.63 7.01
C ARG A 91 14.47 10.21 5.60
N PRO A 92 13.79 9.07 5.46
CA PRO A 92 13.24 8.64 4.17
C PRO A 92 12.31 9.70 3.56
N SER A 93 12.37 9.83 2.23
CA SER A 93 11.46 10.66 1.44
C SER A 93 10.04 10.07 1.41
N GLU A 94 9.09 10.84 0.87
CA GLU A 94 7.74 10.35 0.60
C GLU A 94 7.78 9.12 -0.33
N ASP A 95 8.49 9.21 -1.45
CA ASP A 95 8.64 8.13 -2.43
C ASP A 95 9.25 6.86 -1.82
N ALA A 96 10.27 6.99 -0.97
CA ALA A 96 10.84 5.84 -0.27
C ALA A 96 9.81 5.15 0.63
N ILE A 97 9.01 5.92 1.38
CA ILE A 97 7.95 5.39 2.26
C ILE A 97 6.83 4.75 1.45
N LEU A 98 6.39 5.39 0.36
CA LEU A 98 5.36 4.85 -0.52
C LEU A 98 5.84 3.56 -1.20
N THR A 99 7.08 3.53 -1.67
CA THR A 99 7.71 2.32 -2.24
C THR A 99 7.79 1.20 -1.21
N CYS A 100 8.15 1.49 0.05
CA CYS A 100 8.08 0.48 1.13
C CYS A 100 6.68 -0.14 1.23
N ARG A 101 5.62 0.66 1.07
CA ARG A 101 4.23 0.18 1.12
C ARG A 101 3.86 -0.61 -0.14
N LEU A 102 4.29 -0.18 -1.32
CA LEU A 102 4.08 -0.90 -2.58
C LEU A 102 4.72 -2.30 -2.54
N ILE A 103 5.85 -2.45 -1.86
CA ILE A 103 6.52 -3.74 -1.63
C ILE A 103 5.79 -4.54 -0.54
N ASP A 104 5.53 -3.95 0.62
CA ASP A 104 4.96 -4.66 1.78
C ASP A 104 3.58 -5.26 1.50
N ARG A 105 2.71 -4.52 0.80
CA ARG A 105 1.31 -4.91 0.51
C ARG A 105 1.19 -6.27 -0.20
N PRO A 106 1.90 -6.56 -1.29
CA PRO A 106 1.86 -7.87 -1.94
C PRO A 106 2.79 -8.90 -1.28
N LEU A 107 3.91 -8.51 -0.66
CA LEU A 107 4.86 -9.46 -0.07
C LEU A 107 4.36 -10.02 1.27
N ARG A 108 3.82 -9.19 2.16
CA ARG A 108 3.33 -9.60 3.49
C ARG A 108 2.34 -10.78 3.47
N PRO A 109 1.28 -10.77 2.64
CA PRO A 109 0.34 -11.90 2.57
C PRO A 109 0.89 -13.13 1.83
N SER A 110 2.08 -13.03 1.24
CA SER A 110 2.72 -14.12 0.49
C SER A 110 3.64 -14.99 1.36
N PHE A 111 3.86 -14.63 2.62
CA PHE A 111 4.49 -15.52 3.59
C PHE A 111 3.49 -16.51 4.18
N VAL A 112 3.95 -17.70 4.54
CA VAL A 112 3.12 -18.68 5.24
C VAL A 112 2.55 -18.07 6.53
N LYS A 113 1.27 -18.34 6.81
CA LYS A 113 0.64 -17.90 8.05
C LYS A 113 1.34 -18.53 9.25
N GLY A 114 1.42 -17.77 10.33
CA GLY A 114 2.07 -18.22 11.57
C GLY A 114 3.60 -18.10 11.57
N LEU A 115 4.22 -17.59 10.51
CA LEU A 115 5.64 -17.23 10.55
C LEU A 115 5.85 -16.12 11.60
N ARG A 116 6.85 -16.30 12.46
CA ARG A 116 7.22 -15.35 13.53
C ARG A 116 8.67 -14.92 13.50
N ASN A 117 9.49 -15.45 12.60
CA ASN A 117 10.83 -14.90 12.37
C ASN A 117 10.70 -13.49 11.82
N GLU A 118 11.56 -12.60 12.32
CA GLU A 118 11.67 -11.25 11.81
C GLU A 118 12.30 -11.32 10.43
N VAL A 119 11.60 -10.78 9.44
CA VAL A 119 12.08 -10.70 8.06
C VAL A 119 12.28 -9.24 7.73
N GLN A 120 13.48 -8.89 7.30
CA GLN A 120 13.81 -7.55 6.84
C GLN A 120 14.21 -7.60 5.37
N ILE A 121 13.62 -6.69 4.59
CA ILE A 121 13.94 -6.47 3.18
C ILE A 121 14.44 -5.04 3.06
N VAL A 122 15.72 -4.89 2.72
CA VAL A 122 16.32 -3.57 2.47
C VAL A 122 16.53 -3.43 0.98
N VAL A 123 15.95 -2.39 0.40
CA VAL A 123 16.12 -2.01 -1.00
C VAL A 123 16.94 -0.74 -1.06
N THR A 124 17.93 -0.66 -1.94
CA THR A 124 18.79 0.50 -2.12
C THR A 124 18.80 0.92 -3.57
N VAL A 125 18.48 2.19 -3.83
CA VAL A 125 18.58 2.80 -5.16
C VAL A 125 20.04 3.16 -5.38
N MET A 126 20.76 2.41 -6.22
CA MET A 126 22.22 2.56 -6.39
C MET A 126 22.60 3.36 -7.64
N ALA A 127 21.80 3.26 -8.70
CA ALA A 127 21.90 4.10 -9.89
C ALA A 127 20.49 4.39 -10.40
N LEU A 128 20.24 5.60 -10.88
CA LEU A 128 18.95 6.02 -11.39
C LEU A 128 19.14 6.92 -12.60
N ASP A 129 18.69 6.45 -13.76
CA ASP A 129 18.44 7.36 -14.89
C ASP A 129 17.33 8.34 -14.47
N PRO A 130 17.52 9.66 -14.65
CA PRO A 130 16.56 10.67 -14.19
C PRO A 130 15.19 10.60 -14.89
N ASP A 131 15.07 9.92 -16.04
CA ASP A 131 13.80 9.71 -16.73
C ASP A 131 13.10 8.39 -16.30
N HIS A 132 13.73 7.58 -15.43
CA HIS A 132 13.18 6.33 -14.93
C HIS A 132 12.54 6.46 -13.55
N MET A 133 11.48 5.68 -13.31
CA MET A 133 10.87 5.51 -11.99
C MET A 133 11.38 4.23 -11.33
N TYR A 134 11.92 4.34 -10.11
CA TYR A 134 12.58 3.21 -9.45
C TYR A 134 11.64 2.27 -8.69
N ASP A 135 10.46 2.75 -8.30
CA ASP A 135 9.54 2.09 -7.36
C ASP A 135 9.10 0.69 -7.80
N VAL A 136 8.71 0.52 -9.06
CA VAL A 136 8.30 -0.79 -9.59
C VAL A 136 9.49 -1.72 -9.82
N ILE A 137 10.68 -1.18 -10.06
CA ILE A 137 11.92 -1.97 -10.10
C ILE A 137 12.27 -2.48 -8.69
N ALA A 138 12.05 -1.64 -7.67
CA ALA A 138 12.21 -2.00 -6.26
C ALA A 138 11.28 -3.13 -5.82
N ILE A 139 10.03 -3.18 -6.31
CA ILE A 139 9.12 -4.32 -6.07
C ILE A 139 9.73 -5.63 -6.57
N ASN A 140 10.22 -5.64 -7.81
CA ASN A 140 10.82 -6.82 -8.42
C ASN A 140 12.14 -7.21 -7.73
N ALA A 141 12.95 -6.25 -7.30
CA ALA A 141 14.19 -6.50 -6.55
C ALA A 141 13.91 -7.13 -5.17
N ALA A 142 12.92 -6.59 -4.43
CA ALA A 142 12.47 -7.13 -3.15
C ALA A 142 11.93 -8.55 -3.28
N SER A 143 11.09 -8.80 -4.30
CA SER A 143 10.59 -10.14 -4.60
C SER A 143 11.72 -11.11 -4.90
N MET A 144 12.66 -10.74 -5.78
CA MET A 144 13.76 -11.60 -6.19
C MET A 144 14.68 -11.93 -5.01
N SER A 145 15.08 -10.94 -4.21
CA SER A 145 15.95 -11.20 -3.05
C SER A 145 15.25 -12.08 -2.01
N THR A 146 13.93 -11.92 -1.82
CA THR A 146 13.12 -12.76 -0.92
C THR A 146 13.00 -14.18 -1.45
N GLN A 147 12.78 -14.35 -2.76
CA GLN A 147 12.68 -15.66 -3.42
C GLN A 147 13.99 -16.45 -3.29
N LEU A 148 15.14 -15.78 -3.36
CA LEU A 148 16.46 -16.40 -3.20
C LEU A 148 16.78 -16.79 -1.75
N ALA A 149 16.05 -16.23 -0.78
CA ALA A 149 16.36 -16.35 0.64
C ALA A 149 16.02 -17.71 1.26
N GLY A 150 15.31 -18.59 0.54
CA GLY A 150 14.86 -19.88 1.07
C GLY A 150 13.81 -19.73 2.18
N LEU A 151 13.01 -18.65 2.14
CA LEU A 151 11.92 -18.40 3.09
C LEU A 151 10.63 -19.09 2.62
N PRO A 152 9.70 -19.44 3.54
CA PRO A 152 8.39 -20.00 3.19
C PRO A 152 7.48 -18.90 2.60
N PHE A 153 7.77 -18.54 1.36
CA PHE A 153 7.23 -17.41 0.61
C PHE A 153 6.67 -17.90 -0.74
N SER A 154 5.43 -17.56 -1.03
CA SER A 154 4.71 -17.93 -2.26
C SER A 154 4.96 -16.92 -3.40
N GLY A 155 6.23 -16.69 -3.71
CA GLY A 155 6.66 -15.88 -4.85
C GLY A 155 6.91 -16.71 -6.12
N PRO A 156 7.48 -16.08 -7.17
CA PRO A 156 7.84 -14.66 -7.24
C PRO A 156 6.64 -13.74 -7.43
N ILE A 157 6.80 -12.48 -7.03
CA ILE A 157 5.85 -11.39 -7.27
C ILE A 157 6.42 -10.48 -8.37
N GLY A 158 5.64 -10.26 -9.42
CA GLY A 158 5.95 -9.31 -10.48
C GLY A 158 5.24 -7.98 -10.19
N GLY A 159 5.99 -6.88 -10.20
CA GLY A 159 5.46 -5.52 -10.08
C GLY A 159 5.67 -4.73 -11.37
N VAL A 160 4.64 -4.06 -11.87
CA VAL A 160 4.71 -3.27 -13.11
C VAL A 160 3.93 -1.98 -12.94
N ARG A 161 4.44 -0.89 -13.53
CA ARG A 161 3.67 0.33 -13.78
C ARG A 161 3.15 0.25 -15.21
N VAL A 162 1.85 0.44 -15.40
CA VAL A 162 1.21 0.64 -16.70
C VAL A 162 0.55 2.01 -16.73
N ALA A 163 0.87 2.80 -17.75
CA ALA A 163 0.23 4.10 -17.97
C ALA A 163 -0.54 4.11 -19.29
N LEU A 164 -1.72 4.72 -19.31
CA LEU A 164 -2.52 4.86 -20.51
C LEU A 164 -2.09 6.10 -21.30
N ILE A 165 -1.34 5.88 -22.39
CA ILE A 165 -0.70 6.91 -23.21
C ILE A 165 -1.12 6.67 -24.66
N ASP A 166 -1.74 7.67 -25.30
CA ASP A 166 -2.24 7.59 -26.68
C ASP A 166 -3.09 6.33 -26.95
N GLY A 167 -3.95 5.98 -25.99
CA GLY A 167 -4.83 4.82 -26.05
C GLY A 167 -4.16 3.45 -25.84
N GLN A 168 -2.87 3.41 -25.49
CA GLN A 168 -2.13 2.19 -25.21
C GLN A 168 -1.66 2.13 -23.74
N TRP A 169 -1.77 0.97 -23.11
CA TRP A 169 -1.17 0.70 -21.81
C TRP A 169 0.33 0.39 -21.97
N VAL A 170 1.18 1.36 -21.64
CA VAL A 170 2.63 1.27 -21.75
C VAL A 170 3.21 0.80 -20.41
N ALA A 171 3.98 -0.28 -20.42
CA ALA A 171 4.63 -0.83 -19.23
C ALA A 171 6.01 -0.21 -18.99
N PHE A 172 6.32 0.07 -17.72
CA PHE A 172 7.52 0.80 -17.31
C PHE A 172 7.71 2.10 -18.11
N PRO A 173 6.70 3.01 -18.10
CA PRO A 173 6.83 4.29 -18.78
C PRO A 173 7.89 5.15 -18.09
N ASN A 174 8.55 6.00 -18.87
CA ASN A 174 9.43 7.04 -18.36
C ASN A 174 8.63 8.22 -17.77
N HIS A 175 9.29 9.07 -16.98
CA HIS A 175 8.72 10.34 -16.52
C HIS A 175 8.21 11.17 -17.69
N SER A 176 9.02 11.34 -18.74
CA SER A 176 8.67 12.03 -19.98
C SER A 176 7.45 11.45 -20.71
N GLN A 177 7.19 10.15 -20.56
CA GLN A 177 6.04 9.49 -21.17
C GLN A 177 4.76 9.69 -20.34
N VAL A 178 4.87 9.68 -19.01
CA VAL A 178 3.72 9.87 -18.09
C VAL A 178 3.14 11.28 -18.18
N GLU A 179 3.91 12.28 -18.63
CA GLU A 179 3.37 13.62 -18.94
C GLU A 179 2.20 13.59 -19.95
N ASN A 180 2.16 12.56 -20.81
CA ASN A 180 1.10 12.35 -21.81
C ASN A 180 0.12 11.23 -21.43
N ALA A 181 0.12 10.79 -20.17
CA ALA A 181 -0.77 9.75 -19.67
C ALA A 181 -2.07 10.33 -19.10
N VAL A 182 -3.20 9.68 -19.40
CA VAL A 182 -4.49 9.95 -18.72
C VAL A 182 -4.68 9.13 -17.45
N PHE A 183 -3.85 8.11 -17.24
CA PHE A 183 -3.91 7.24 -16.06
C PHE A 183 -2.56 6.57 -15.82
N ASP A 184 -2.12 6.52 -14.56
CA ASP A 184 -0.93 5.83 -14.11
C ASP A 184 -1.34 4.77 -13.07
N MET A 185 -0.93 3.53 -13.28
CA MET A 185 -1.32 2.41 -12.44
C MET A 185 -0.17 1.44 -12.19
N VAL A 186 0.18 1.28 -10.92
CA VAL A 186 1.06 0.23 -10.42
C VAL A 186 0.24 -1.00 -10.07
N VAL A 187 0.64 -2.16 -10.61
CA VAL A 187 0.01 -3.45 -10.36
C VAL A 187 1.09 -4.44 -9.92
N ALA A 188 0.80 -5.20 -8.87
CA ALA A 188 1.63 -6.35 -8.50
C ALA A 188 0.79 -7.62 -8.34
N GLY A 189 1.36 -8.74 -8.78
CA GLY A 189 0.69 -10.02 -8.75
C GLY A 189 1.66 -11.20 -8.83
N ARG A 190 1.10 -12.41 -8.80
CA ARG A 190 1.84 -13.66 -8.97
C ARG A 190 1.21 -14.54 -10.02
N VAL A 191 2.01 -15.42 -10.60
CA VAL A 191 1.52 -16.45 -11.52
C VAL A 191 0.92 -17.61 -10.71
N THR A 192 -0.30 -17.99 -11.07
CA THR A 192 -0.97 -19.22 -10.61
C THR A 192 -0.93 -20.26 -11.74
N ALA A 193 -1.53 -21.44 -11.55
CA ALA A 193 -1.49 -22.51 -12.55
C ALA A 193 -1.98 -22.05 -13.94
N ASP A 194 -3.06 -21.24 -13.97
CA ASP A 194 -3.76 -20.91 -15.22
C ASP A 194 -3.76 -19.41 -15.57
N ASP A 195 -3.50 -18.51 -14.59
CA ASP A 195 -3.59 -17.06 -14.79
C ASP A 195 -2.68 -16.27 -13.83
N VAL A 196 -2.60 -14.96 -14.01
CA VAL A 196 -1.98 -14.00 -13.08
C VAL A 196 -3.00 -13.53 -12.06
N ALA A 197 -2.73 -13.83 -10.79
CA ALA A 197 -3.50 -13.29 -9.67
C ALA A 197 -2.96 -11.92 -9.27
N ILE A 198 -3.74 -10.87 -9.55
CA ILE A 198 -3.46 -9.50 -9.07
C ILE A 198 -3.64 -9.46 -7.55
N MET A 199 -2.65 -8.91 -6.85
CA MET A 199 -2.59 -8.87 -5.38
C MET A 199 -2.61 -7.45 -4.83
N MET A 200 -2.13 -6.48 -5.61
CA MET A 200 -2.01 -5.09 -5.20
C MET A 200 -2.19 -4.19 -6.42
N VAL A 201 -2.93 -3.10 -6.23
CA VAL A 201 -3.12 -2.01 -7.20
C VAL A 201 -2.95 -0.69 -6.46
N GLU A 202 -2.18 0.22 -7.03
CA GLU A 202 -2.11 1.64 -6.66
C GLU A 202 -2.21 2.44 -7.96
N ALA A 203 -3.17 3.34 -8.08
CA ALA A 203 -3.45 4.01 -9.35
C ALA A 203 -3.97 5.42 -9.15
N GLU A 204 -3.74 6.26 -10.15
CA GLU A 204 -4.14 7.66 -10.17
C GLU A 204 -4.41 8.15 -11.59
N ALA A 205 -5.31 9.13 -11.71
CA ALA A 205 -5.29 10.02 -12.87
C ALA A 205 -4.16 11.04 -12.69
N THR A 206 -3.71 11.64 -13.79
CA THR A 206 -2.59 12.59 -13.81
C THR A 206 -3.07 14.04 -13.80
N ALA A 207 -2.17 14.98 -13.50
CA ALA A 207 -2.44 16.43 -13.62
C ALA A 207 -2.86 16.87 -15.04
N LYS A 208 -2.49 16.09 -16.07
CA LYS A 208 -2.79 16.38 -17.48
C LYS A 208 -4.05 15.69 -18.00
N THR A 209 -4.66 14.82 -17.20
CA THR A 209 -5.79 13.98 -17.63
C THR A 209 -6.94 14.79 -18.23
N ILE A 210 -7.37 15.88 -17.58
CA ILE A 210 -8.47 16.72 -18.08
C ILE A 210 -8.12 17.38 -19.42
N GLU A 211 -6.87 17.84 -19.59
CA GLU A 211 -6.40 18.46 -20.84
C GLU A 211 -6.32 17.43 -21.98
N LEU A 212 -5.79 16.25 -21.68
CA LEU A 212 -5.64 15.16 -22.65
C LEU A 212 -7.00 14.60 -23.10
N ILE A 213 -7.97 14.45 -22.18
CA ILE A 213 -9.34 14.05 -22.53
C ILE A 213 -9.99 15.08 -23.46
N LYS A 214 -9.82 16.38 -23.18
CA LYS A 214 -10.28 17.45 -24.09
C LYS A 214 -9.58 17.39 -25.45
N GLY A 215 -8.33 16.93 -25.48
CA GLY A 215 -7.56 16.65 -26.70
C GLY A 215 -7.96 15.36 -27.44
N GLY A 216 -8.92 14.58 -26.92
CA GLY A 216 -9.44 13.38 -27.56
C GLY A 216 -8.89 12.05 -27.02
N GLN A 217 -8.08 12.06 -25.96
CA GLN A 217 -7.68 10.83 -25.27
C GLN A 217 -8.87 10.21 -24.49
N PRO A 218 -8.86 8.88 -24.28
CA PRO A 218 -9.94 8.20 -23.56
C PRO A 218 -10.03 8.66 -22.10
N THR A 219 -11.27 8.81 -21.60
CA THR A 219 -11.54 9.03 -20.17
C THR A 219 -11.27 7.73 -19.39
N PRO A 220 -10.53 7.77 -18.27
CA PRO A 220 -10.24 6.57 -17.46
C PRO A 220 -11.45 6.17 -16.60
N THR A 221 -12.52 5.64 -17.22
CA THR A 221 -13.67 5.05 -16.52
C THR A 221 -13.32 3.68 -15.95
N GLU A 222 -14.22 3.08 -15.16
CA GLU A 222 -14.05 1.76 -14.58
C GLU A 222 -13.71 0.68 -15.63
N GLU A 223 -14.34 0.73 -16.81
CA GLU A 223 -14.05 -0.19 -17.91
C GLU A 223 -12.62 -0.04 -18.43
N VAL A 224 -12.15 1.21 -18.58
CA VAL A 224 -10.79 1.50 -19.04
C VAL A 224 -9.77 1.06 -17.99
N VAL A 225 -10.02 1.33 -16.71
CA VAL A 225 -9.17 0.87 -15.61
C VAL A 225 -9.11 -0.66 -15.56
N ALA A 226 -10.23 -1.36 -15.74
CA ALA A 226 -10.26 -2.82 -15.81
C ALA A 226 -9.43 -3.37 -17.00
N GLN A 227 -9.49 -2.72 -18.16
CA GLN A 227 -8.62 -3.07 -19.30
C GLN A 227 -7.14 -2.90 -18.95
N GLY A 228 -6.78 -1.86 -18.20
CA GLY A 228 -5.40 -1.66 -17.71
C GLY A 228 -4.94 -2.78 -16.77
N LEU A 229 -5.82 -3.30 -15.91
CA LEU A 229 -5.50 -4.44 -15.05
C LEU A 229 -5.22 -5.70 -15.87
N ASP A 230 -6.02 -5.96 -16.90
CA ASP A 230 -5.76 -7.09 -17.81
C ASP A 230 -4.50 -6.89 -18.65
N ALA A 231 -4.24 -5.66 -19.12
CA ALA A 231 -3.02 -5.30 -19.85
C ALA A 231 -1.75 -5.45 -19.00
N ALA A 232 -1.84 -5.33 -17.66
CA ALA A 232 -0.72 -5.54 -16.76
C ALA A 232 -0.32 -7.02 -16.61
N LYS A 233 -1.26 -7.96 -16.77
CA LYS A 233 -1.03 -9.39 -16.50
C LYS A 233 0.10 -10.00 -17.34
N PRO A 234 0.19 -9.81 -18.68
CA PRO A 234 1.30 -10.36 -19.46
C PRO A 234 2.67 -9.90 -18.96
N PHE A 235 2.83 -8.64 -18.57
CA PHE A 235 4.09 -8.11 -18.05
C PHE A 235 4.44 -8.72 -16.69
N ILE A 236 3.47 -8.84 -15.79
CA ILE A 236 3.65 -9.52 -14.49
C ILE A 236 4.10 -10.97 -14.71
N LYS A 237 3.48 -11.67 -15.67
CA LYS A 237 3.87 -13.04 -16.01
C LYS A 237 5.33 -13.13 -16.46
N ILE A 238 5.75 -12.26 -17.39
CA ILE A 238 7.14 -12.21 -17.89
C ILE A 238 8.13 -11.94 -16.74
N LEU A 239 7.80 -11.01 -15.83
CA LEU A 239 8.62 -10.69 -14.66
C LEU A 239 8.74 -11.88 -13.70
N CYS A 240 7.63 -12.54 -13.37
CA CYS A 240 7.61 -13.73 -12.53
C CYS A 240 8.39 -14.90 -13.16
N GLU A 241 8.29 -15.09 -14.47
CA GLU A 241 9.02 -16.13 -15.20
C GLU A 241 10.53 -15.88 -15.19
N ALA A 242 10.97 -14.64 -15.40
CA ALA A 242 12.39 -14.28 -15.30
C ALA A 242 12.94 -14.53 -13.88
N GLN A 243 12.21 -14.10 -12.85
CA GLN A 243 12.58 -14.37 -11.45
C GLN A 243 12.62 -15.87 -11.15
N SER A 244 11.64 -16.64 -11.65
CA SER A 244 11.58 -18.09 -11.47
C SER A 244 12.75 -18.80 -12.15
N LYS A 245 13.15 -18.36 -13.36
CA LYS A 245 14.34 -18.88 -14.07
C LYS A 245 15.60 -18.67 -13.25
N LEU A 246 15.78 -17.49 -12.67
CA LEU A 246 16.93 -17.19 -11.81
C LEU A 246 16.90 -17.99 -10.49
N ALA A 247 15.73 -18.10 -9.86
CA ALA A 247 15.57 -18.86 -8.64
C ALA A 247 15.90 -20.35 -8.82
N LYS A 248 15.59 -20.95 -9.97
CA LYS A 248 15.91 -22.36 -10.27
C LYS A 248 17.41 -22.68 -10.19
N VAL A 249 18.27 -21.71 -10.49
CA VAL A 249 19.73 -21.92 -10.53
C VAL A 249 20.46 -21.33 -9.31
N ALA A 250 19.84 -20.39 -8.58
CA ALA A 250 20.50 -19.62 -7.53
C ALA A 250 19.76 -19.56 -6.18
N ALA A 251 18.50 -19.98 -6.09
CA ALA A 251 17.77 -19.92 -4.82
C ALA A 251 18.32 -20.94 -3.82
N LYS A 252 18.40 -20.54 -2.56
CA LYS A 252 18.69 -21.47 -1.47
C LYS A 252 17.50 -22.42 -1.29
N PRO A 253 17.73 -23.68 -0.86
CA PRO A 253 16.65 -24.57 -0.44
C PRO A 253 15.78 -23.87 0.61
N THR A 254 14.47 -24.08 0.53
CA THR A 254 13.54 -23.57 1.54
C THR A 254 13.91 -24.16 2.89
N ALA A 255 14.28 -23.30 3.85
CA ALA A 255 14.58 -23.74 5.20
C ALA A 255 13.30 -24.03 5.98
N GLU A 256 13.39 -24.93 6.95
CA GLU A 256 12.30 -25.17 7.89
C GLU A 256 12.25 -24.05 8.91
N PHE A 257 11.13 -23.31 8.91
CA PHE A 257 10.84 -22.29 9.90
C PHE A 257 9.70 -22.77 10.80
N PRO A 258 9.78 -22.55 12.12
CA PRO A 258 8.68 -22.85 13.01
C PRO A 258 7.47 -21.98 12.65
N VAL A 259 6.30 -22.62 12.56
CA VAL A 259 5.02 -21.97 12.30
C VAL A 259 4.20 -22.01 13.59
N PHE A 260 3.69 -20.85 13.97
CA PHE A 260 2.87 -20.65 15.16
C PHE A 260 1.44 -20.37 14.72
N LEU A 261 0.60 -21.40 14.77
CA LEU A 261 -0.83 -21.23 14.52
C LEU A 261 -1.45 -20.44 15.66
N ASP A 262 -2.43 -19.60 15.35
CA ASP A 262 -3.09 -18.78 16.36
C ASP A 262 -3.96 -19.63 17.31
N TYR A 263 -4.38 -20.82 16.87
CA TYR A 263 -5.12 -21.83 17.63
C TYR A 263 -5.08 -23.18 16.91
N GLN A 264 -5.33 -24.28 17.63
CA GLN A 264 -5.55 -25.61 17.06
C GLN A 264 -7.04 -25.93 16.88
N ASP A 265 -7.33 -26.97 16.08
CA ASP A 265 -8.70 -27.33 15.70
C ASP A 265 -9.58 -27.76 16.88
N ASP A 266 -9.00 -28.37 17.92
CA ASP A 266 -9.71 -28.78 19.14
C ASP A 266 -10.25 -27.57 19.92
N VAL A 267 -9.44 -26.50 20.05
CA VAL A 267 -9.86 -25.23 20.66
C VAL A 267 -10.95 -24.58 19.83
N PHE A 268 -10.80 -24.55 18.50
CA PHE A 268 -11.83 -23.99 17.63
C PHE A 268 -13.16 -24.74 17.76
N ALA A 269 -13.13 -26.08 17.79
CA ALA A 269 -14.33 -26.90 17.94
C ALA A 269 -15.02 -26.66 19.29
N ALA A 270 -14.25 -26.53 20.38
CA ALA A 270 -14.78 -26.23 21.70
C ALA A 270 -15.40 -24.83 21.78
N VAL A 271 -14.71 -23.82 21.24
CA VAL A 271 -15.21 -22.44 21.17
C VAL A 271 -16.45 -22.33 20.29
N GLU A 272 -16.47 -23.03 19.14
CA GLU A 272 -17.65 -23.09 18.27
C GLU A 272 -18.83 -23.73 19.00
N LYS A 273 -18.62 -24.84 19.70
CA LYS A 273 -19.68 -25.50 20.48
C LYS A 273 -20.23 -24.62 21.61
N ALA A 274 -19.36 -23.88 22.29
CA ALA A 274 -19.74 -23.06 23.44
C ALA A 274 -20.41 -21.74 23.07
N GLY A 275 -19.95 -21.07 21.99
CA GLY A 275 -20.31 -19.67 21.72
C GLY A 275 -21.11 -19.41 20.45
N LYS A 276 -21.24 -20.36 19.52
CA LYS A 276 -21.74 -20.10 18.16
C LYS A 276 -23.13 -19.49 18.12
N ASP A 277 -24.09 -20.07 18.84
CA ASP A 277 -25.49 -19.66 18.72
C ASP A 277 -25.73 -18.28 19.32
N ASP A 278 -25.14 -18.01 20.49
CA ASP A 278 -25.26 -16.70 21.14
C ASP A 278 -24.48 -15.63 20.39
N LEU A 279 -23.29 -15.96 19.87
CA LEU A 279 -22.54 -15.07 19.01
C LEU A 279 -23.30 -14.77 17.72
N ALA A 280 -23.94 -15.76 17.09
CA ALA A 280 -24.74 -15.55 15.89
C ALA A 280 -25.91 -14.58 16.14
N LYS A 281 -26.58 -14.67 17.30
CA LYS A 281 -27.64 -13.73 17.71
C LYS A 281 -27.06 -12.34 17.97
N ALA A 282 -25.97 -12.23 18.73
CA ALA A 282 -25.32 -10.94 19.01
C ALA A 282 -24.86 -10.22 17.74
N LEU A 283 -24.38 -10.98 16.74
CA LEU A 283 -23.99 -10.45 15.44
C LEU A 283 -25.16 -9.89 14.62
N THR A 284 -26.41 -10.06 15.05
CA THR A 284 -27.59 -9.41 14.44
C THR A 284 -27.90 -8.02 15.00
N ILE A 285 -27.28 -7.63 16.11
CA ILE A 285 -27.45 -6.31 16.73
C ILE A 285 -26.82 -5.24 15.83
N SER A 286 -27.62 -4.27 15.39
CA SER A 286 -27.15 -3.22 14.48
C SER A 286 -26.26 -2.19 15.19
N GLY A 287 -26.63 -1.78 16.42
CA GLY A 287 -25.90 -0.79 17.21
C GLY A 287 -24.50 -1.27 17.59
N LYS A 288 -23.46 -0.47 17.28
CA LYS A 288 -22.06 -0.87 17.49
C LYS A 288 -21.74 -1.13 18.95
N GLN A 289 -22.00 -0.16 19.83
CA GLN A 289 -21.65 -0.27 21.25
C GLN A 289 -22.39 -1.42 21.92
N GLU A 290 -23.69 -1.56 21.66
CA GLU A 290 -24.51 -2.65 22.17
C GLU A 290 -24.00 -4.01 21.68
N ARG A 291 -23.65 -4.12 20.38
CA ARG A 291 -23.07 -5.33 19.80
C ARG A 291 -21.70 -5.66 20.39
N GLU A 292 -20.81 -4.68 20.55
CA GLU A 292 -19.47 -4.88 21.12
C GLU A 292 -19.56 -5.32 22.57
N THR A 293 -20.36 -4.64 23.40
CA THR A 293 -20.63 -5.07 24.78
C THR A 293 -21.14 -6.51 24.81
N LYS A 294 -22.09 -6.87 23.93
CA LYS A 294 -22.63 -8.23 23.93
C LYS A 294 -21.63 -9.28 23.47
N ILE A 295 -20.79 -8.96 22.47
CA ILE A 295 -19.72 -9.83 21.99
C ILE A 295 -18.67 -10.03 23.10
N ASP A 296 -18.34 -9.00 23.87
CA ASP A 296 -17.38 -9.08 24.98
C ASP A 296 -17.92 -9.94 26.12
N GLU A 297 -19.20 -9.80 26.48
CA GLU A 297 -19.88 -10.68 27.44
C GLU A 297 -19.82 -12.16 27.00
N ILE A 298 -20.13 -12.43 25.73
CA ILE A 298 -20.09 -13.78 25.17
C ILE A 298 -18.65 -14.29 25.14
N SER A 299 -17.69 -13.46 24.74
CA SER A 299 -16.27 -13.83 24.72
C SER A 299 -15.77 -14.19 26.13
N ALA A 300 -16.19 -13.45 27.16
CA ALA A 300 -15.83 -13.73 28.54
C ALA A 300 -16.46 -15.05 29.01
N SER A 301 -17.76 -15.25 28.76
CA SER A 301 -18.49 -16.47 29.13
C SER A 301 -17.92 -17.72 28.42
N VAL A 302 -17.64 -17.62 27.12
CA VAL A 302 -17.01 -18.71 26.36
C VAL A 302 -15.64 -19.03 26.95
N LYS A 303 -14.81 -18.00 27.20
CA LYS A 303 -13.48 -18.18 27.79
C LYS A 303 -13.56 -18.89 29.13
N GLU A 304 -14.48 -18.50 30.00
CA GLU A 304 -14.70 -19.16 31.29
C GLU A 304 -15.11 -20.63 31.11
N SER A 305 -16.08 -20.91 30.23
CA SER A 305 -16.62 -22.26 30.01
C SER A 305 -15.61 -23.28 29.47
N VAL A 306 -14.62 -22.83 28.69
CA VAL A 306 -13.61 -23.70 28.08
C VAL A 306 -12.25 -23.64 28.79
N SER A 307 -12.10 -22.74 29.78
CA SER A 307 -10.82 -22.47 30.45
C SER A 307 -10.17 -23.74 31.01
N ALA A 308 -10.94 -24.57 31.73
CA ALA A 308 -10.46 -25.82 32.32
C ALA A 308 -10.00 -26.87 31.29
N MET A 309 -10.44 -26.78 30.04
CA MET A 309 -10.05 -27.71 28.96
C MET A 309 -8.72 -27.33 28.31
N PHE A 310 -8.29 -26.07 28.45
CA PHE A 310 -7.19 -25.48 27.69
C PHE A 310 -6.22 -24.70 28.58
N GLU A 311 -5.92 -25.24 29.76
CA GLU A 311 -4.91 -24.70 30.68
C GLU A 311 -3.54 -24.64 29.98
N GLY A 312 -2.89 -23.47 30.00
CA GLY A 312 -1.66 -23.19 29.26
C GLY A 312 -1.85 -22.84 27.78
N ARG A 313 -3.08 -22.82 27.27
CA ARG A 313 -3.45 -22.50 25.87
C ARG A 313 -4.48 -21.36 25.79
N GLU A 314 -4.51 -20.50 26.80
CA GLU A 314 -5.53 -19.47 26.97
C GLU A 314 -5.52 -18.42 25.86
N LYS A 315 -4.38 -18.24 25.18
CA LYS A 315 -4.24 -17.32 24.04
C LYS A 315 -4.94 -17.84 22.78
N GLU A 316 -5.14 -19.14 22.65
CA GLU A 316 -5.82 -19.76 21.49
C GLU A 316 -7.32 -19.46 21.49
N VAL A 317 -7.94 -19.39 22.68
CA VAL A 317 -9.39 -19.19 22.81
C VAL A 317 -9.87 -17.86 22.21
N PRO A 318 -9.28 -16.69 22.52
CA PRO A 318 -9.62 -15.43 21.86
C PRO A 318 -9.38 -15.45 20.34
N ALA A 319 -8.32 -16.11 19.88
CA ALA A 319 -8.01 -16.21 18.45
C ALA A 319 -9.03 -17.07 17.69
N ALA A 320 -9.42 -18.21 18.27
CA ALA A 320 -10.48 -19.06 17.78
C ALA A 320 -11.83 -18.33 17.77
N PHE A 321 -12.15 -17.59 18.83
CA PHE A 321 -13.37 -16.79 18.93
C PHE A 321 -13.43 -15.71 17.84
N ARG A 322 -12.33 -14.97 17.60
CA ARG A 322 -12.23 -14.02 16.48
C ARG A 322 -12.46 -14.69 15.12
N SER A 323 -11.93 -15.89 14.93
CA SER A 323 -12.10 -16.65 13.70
C SER A 323 -13.52 -17.17 13.50
N LEU A 324 -14.19 -17.58 14.59
CA LEU A 324 -15.61 -17.91 14.59
C LEU A 324 -16.47 -16.69 14.24
N THR A 325 -16.21 -15.54 14.86
CA THR A 325 -16.87 -14.26 14.54
C THR A 325 -16.74 -13.95 13.05
N LYS A 326 -15.52 -14.05 12.51
CA LYS A 326 -15.26 -13.86 11.07
C LYS A 326 -16.04 -14.84 10.19
N LYS A 327 -16.10 -16.12 10.57
CA LYS A 327 -16.86 -17.17 9.87
C LYS A 327 -18.35 -16.83 9.83
N LEU A 328 -18.94 -16.49 10.97
CA LEU A 328 -20.37 -16.19 11.10
C LEU A 328 -20.77 -14.90 10.35
N VAL A 329 -19.96 -13.84 10.45
CA VAL A 329 -20.20 -12.60 9.69
C VAL A 329 -20.19 -12.86 8.18
N ARG A 330 -19.21 -13.63 7.67
CA ARG A 330 -19.13 -13.99 6.25
C ARG A 330 -20.33 -14.83 5.82
N GLN A 331 -20.73 -15.80 6.63
CA GLN A 331 -21.88 -16.66 6.35
C GLN A 331 -23.17 -15.83 6.27
N ARG A 332 -23.39 -14.91 7.21
CA ARG A 332 -24.54 -14.00 7.23
C ARG A 332 -24.58 -13.12 5.99
N VAL A 333 -23.45 -12.51 5.61
CA VAL A 333 -23.37 -11.68 4.39
C VAL A 333 -23.68 -12.48 3.13
N LEU A 334 -23.20 -13.74 3.03
CA LEU A 334 -23.44 -14.58 1.86
C LEU A 334 -24.89 -15.07 1.76
N ARG A 335 -25.45 -15.55 2.88
CA ARG A 335 -26.79 -16.16 2.97
C ARG A 335 -27.89 -15.10 3.04
N ASP A 336 -27.77 -14.18 3.98
CA ASP A 336 -28.84 -13.24 4.35
C ASP A 336 -28.70 -11.89 3.63
N LYS A 337 -27.57 -11.64 2.95
CA LYS A 337 -27.24 -10.37 2.26
C LYS A 337 -27.25 -9.15 3.19
N ILE A 338 -27.10 -9.38 4.50
CA ILE A 338 -27.06 -8.37 5.55
C ILE A 338 -25.67 -8.33 6.18
N ARG A 339 -25.17 -7.12 6.40
CA ARG A 339 -23.87 -6.85 7.03
C ARG A 339 -23.98 -6.78 8.54
N ILE A 340 -22.84 -6.76 9.21
CA ILE A 340 -22.76 -6.77 10.68
C ILE A 340 -23.52 -5.62 11.34
N ASP A 341 -23.58 -4.45 10.70
CA ASP A 341 -24.27 -3.25 11.17
C ASP A 341 -25.71 -3.12 10.65
N GLY A 342 -26.28 -4.20 10.12
CA GLY A 342 -27.67 -4.27 9.66
C GLY A 342 -27.92 -3.74 8.25
N ARG A 343 -26.92 -3.14 7.60
CA ARG A 343 -27.02 -2.64 6.23
C ARG A 343 -27.09 -3.74 5.18
N GLY A 344 -27.73 -3.44 4.06
CA GLY A 344 -27.62 -4.20 2.82
C GLY A 344 -26.26 -4.03 2.14
N LEU A 345 -26.04 -4.81 1.07
CA LEU A 345 -24.75 -4.85 0.37
C LEU A 345 -24.35 -3.53 -0.29
N ARG A 346 -25.34 -2.70 -0.69
CA ARG A 346 -25.14 -1.45 -1.42
C ARG A 346 -25.35 -0.19 -0.57
N ASP A 347 -25.79 -0.35 0.68
CA ASP A 347 -26.15 0.80 1.51
C ASP A 347 -24.90 1.52 2.01
N ILE A 348 -24.89 2.84 1.81
CA ILE A 348 -23.90 3.74 2.39
C ILE A 348 -24.34 4.08 3.82
N ARG A 349 -23.37 4.33 4.72
CA ARG A 349 -23.67 4.82 6.08
C ARG A 349 -24.29 6.23 6.00
N PRO A 350 -24.97 6.72 7.06
CA PRO A 350 -25.42 8.11 7.12
C PRO A 350 -24.27 9.07 6.77
N LEU A 351 -24.58 10.05 5.92
CA LEU A 351 -23.64 11.05 5.44
C LEU A 351 -23.99 12.41 6.05
N SER A 352 -22.96 13.15 6.47
CA SER A 352 -23.07 14.57 6.80
C SER A 352 -21.90 15.31 6.17
N ALA A 353 -22.14 16.53 5.70
CA ALA A 353 -21.13 17.38 5.09
C ALA A 353 -21.45 18.84 5.42
N GLU A 354 -20.47 19.56 5.93
CA GLU A 354 -20.60 20.96 6.32
C GLU A 354 -19.29 21.71 6.03
N VAL A 355 -19.39 22.97 5.65
CA VAL A 355 -18.26 23.90 5.40
C VAL A 355 -18.29 25.03 6.43
N GLU A 356 -17.22 25.82 6.51
CA GLU A 356 -17.09 26.95 7.47
C GLU A 356 -17.14 26.52 8.95
N VAL A 357 -16.67 25.31 9.24
CA VAL A 357 -16.69 24.70 10.58
C VAL A 357 -15.59 25.20 11.53
N ILE A 358 -14.49 25.71 10.99
CA ILE A 358 -13.39 26.27 11.79
C ILE A 358 -13.28 27.77 11.51
N PRO A 359 -13.28 28.64 12.54
CA PRO A 359 -13.12 30.07 12.35
C PRO A 359 -11.69 30.41 11.87
N ARG A 360 -11.55 31.53 11.15
CA ARG A 360 -10.30 32.17 10.68
C ARG A 360 -9.51 31.46 9.58
N VAL A 361 -9.58 30.13 9.47
CA VAL A 361 -8.85 29.40 8.40
C VAL A 361 -9.38 29.79 7.02
N HIS A 362 -8.56 29.65 5.98
CA HIS A 362 -8.97 30.10 4.63
C HIS A 362 -10.14 29.29 4.09
N GLY A 363 -10.18 27.99 4.36
CA GLY A 363 -11.38 27.18 4.18
C GLY A 363 -11.35 25.93 5.05
N SER A 364 -12.53 25.45 5.41
CA SER A 364 -12.69 24.22 6.21
C SER A 364 -13.95 23.48 5.85
N ALA A 365 -13.92 22.17 6.07
CA ALA A 365 -15.08 21.30 5.95
C ALA A 365 -14.99 20.13 6.91
N ILE A 366 -16.13 19.67 7.41
CA ILE A 366 -16.25 18.38 8.10
C ILE A 366 -17.06 17.44 7.23
N PHE A 367 -16.56 16.21 7.08
CA PHE A 367 -17.25 15.15 6.35
C PHE A 367 -17.41 13.94 7.27
N GLU A 368 -18.64 13.44 7.35
CA GLU A 368 -18.99 12.27 8.15
C GLU A 368 -19.63 11.19 7.28
N ARG A 369 -19.24 9.94 7.57
CA ARG A 369 -19.84 8.74 6.99
C ARG A 369 -19.94 7.65 8.05
N GLY A 370 -21.07 7.63 8.76
CA GLY A 370 -21.19 6.93 10.04
C GLY A 370 -20.17 7.47 11.05
N GLU A 371 -19.47 6.60 11.77
CA GLU A 371 -18.46 7.00 12.77
C GLU A 371 -17.11 7.48 12.16
N THR A 372 -17.00 7.53 10.84
CA THR A 372 -15.81 8.11 10.19
C THR A 372 -16.03 9.60 10.01
N GLN A 373 -15.25 10.42 10.72
CA GLN A 373 -15.35 11.88 10.72
C GLN A 373 -13.99 12.47 10.36
N ILE A 374 -13.94 13.25 9.28
CA ILE A 374 -12.72 13.92 8.81
C ILE A 374 -12.95 15.43 8.80
N LEU A 375 -12.05 16.17 9.44
CA LEU A 375 -11.98 17.61 9.36
C LEU A 375 -10.89 18.00 8.34
N GLY A 376 -11.31 18.61 7.24
CA GLY A 376 -10.46 19.18 6.21
C GLY A 376 -10.21 20.66 6.46
N ILE A 377 -8.94 21.10 6.34
CA ILE A 377 -8.54 22.51 6.48
C ILE A 377 -7.62 22.89 5.33
N THR A 378 -7.97 23.98 4.64
CA THR A 378 -7.20 24.54 3.54
C THR A 378 -6.44 25.79 3.99
N THR A 379 -5.17 25.87 3.62
CA THR A 379 -4.36 27.09 3.76
C THR A 379 -3.77 27.47 2.40
N LEU A 380 -3.83 28.75 2.08
CA LEU A 380 -3.31 29.32 0.84
C LEU A 380 -2.17 30.28 1.16
N ASN A 381 -1.10 30.25 0.38
CA ASN A 381 -0.01 31.20 0.54
C ASN A 381 0.67 31.53 -0.80
N MET A 382 1.59 32.48 -0.77
CA MET A 382 2.42 32.80 -1.93
C MET A 382 3.22 31.55 -2.38
N LEU A 383 3.50 31.46 -3.68
CA LEU A 383 4.24 30.33 -4.29
C LEU A 383 5.64 30.10 -3.68
N LYS A 384 6.24 31.09 -3.01
CA LYS A 384 7.50 30.90 -2.27
C LYS A 384 7.37 29.89 -1.10
N MET A 385 6.16 29.57 -0.67
CA MET A 385 5.87 28.63 0.41
C MET A 385 5.63 27.20 -0.09
N GLU A 386 5.74 26.97 -1.40
CA GLU A 386 5.72 25.61 -1.96
C GLU A 386 6.88 24.80 -1.36
N GLN A 387 6.61 23.53 -1.08
CA GLN A 387 7.62 22.65 -0.51
C GLN A 387 8.73 22.43 -1.53
N GLN A 388 9.98 22.71 -1.16
CA GLN A 388 11.15 22.35 -1.95
C GLN A 388 11.54 20.90 -1.63
N LEU A 389 11.81 20.12 -2.67
CA LEU A 389 12.16 18.70 -2.58
C LEU A 389 13.58 18.51 -3.11
N ASP A 390 14.40 17.82 -2.31
CA ASP A 390 15.74 17.38 -2.70
C ASP A 390 15.83 15.87 -2.51
N THR A 391 15.27 15.14 -3.47
CA THR A 391 15.15 13.68 -3.47
C THR A 391 15.66 13.10 -4.80
N LEU A 392 15.45 11.81 -5.02
CA LEU A 392 15.73 11.17 -6.32
C LEU A 392 14.65 11.45 -7.39
N ASN A 393 13.50 11.99 -7.00
CA ASN A 393 12.44 12.35 -7.92
C ASN A 393 12.83 13.60 -8.75
N PRO A 394 12.51 13.66 -10.06
CA PRO A 394 12.71 14.87 -10.85
C PRO A 394 11.91 16.09 -10.37
N GLU A 395 10.78 15.90 -9.68
CA GLU A 395 10.03 16.99 -9.07
C GLU A 395 10.79 17.60 -7.88
N ASN A 396 11.22 18.85 -8.05
CA ASN A 396 11.97 19.61 -7.04
C ASN A 396 11.10 20.56 -6.20
N HIS A 397 9.81 20.67 -6.52
CA HIS A 397 8.87 21.51 -5.77
C HIS A 397 7.47 20.90 -5.78
N LYS A 398 6.73 21.10 -4.68
CA LYS A 398 5.36 20.60 -4.50
C LYS A 398 4.41 21.76 -4.20
N ARG A 399 3.55 22.10 -5.17
CA ARG A 399 2.58 23.20 -5.05
C ARG A 399 1.39 22.85 -4.16
N TYR A 400 0.89 21.64 -4.32
CA TYR A 400 -0.21 21.09 -3.52
C TYR A 400 0.36 20.09 -2.53
N MET A 401 0.14 20.36 -1.25
CA MET A 401 0.65 19.55 -0.15
C MET A 401 -0.52 19.01 0.65
N HIS A 402 -0.63 17.69 0.77
CA HIS A 402 -1.62 17.07 1.64
C HIS A 402 -0.97 16.49 2.90
N ASN A 403 -1.51 16.82 4.06
CA ASN A 403 -1.11 16.20 5.32
C ASN A 403 -2.30 15.48 5.94
N TYR A 404 -2.12 14.20 6.25
CA TYR A 404 -3.12 13.36 6.88
C TYR A 404 -2.65 12.97 8.28
N ASN A 405 -3.49 13.26 9.28
CA ASN A 405 -3.20 12.99 10.68
C ASN A 405 -4.21 11.97 11.24
N PHE A 406 -3.68 10.97 11.96
CA PHE A 406 -4.45 9.92 12.60
C PHE A 406 -4.15 9.84 14.10
N PRO A 407 -4.75 10.72 14.92
CA PRO A 407 -4.51 10.74 16.34
C PRO A 407 -5.08 9.49 17.04
N PRO A 408 -4.46 9.00 18.14
CA PRO A 408 -4.95 7.81 18.85
C PRO A 408 -6.41 7.91 19.32
N TYR A 409 -6.87 9.12 19.67
CA TYR A 409 -8.26 9.34 20.08
C TYR A 409 -9.28 9.06 18.95
N SER A 410 -8.84 9.00 17.68
CA SER A 410 -9.68 8.68 16.52
C SER A 410 -10.35 7.31 16.65
N THR A 411 -9.72 6.39 17.39
CA THR A 411 -10.25 5.06 17.72
C THR A 411 -10.49 4.87 19.23
N GLY A 412 -10.43 5.96 20.01
CA GLY A 412 -10.59 5.90 21.47
C GLY A 412 -9.40 5.29 22.21
N GLU A 413 -8.22 5.24 21.60
CA GLU A 413 -7.03 4.62 22.16
C GLU A 413 -6.01 5.66 22.67
N THR A 414 -5.07 5.21 23.51
CA THR A 414 -3.86 5.97 23.83
C THR A 414 -2.72 5.57 22.88
N GLY A 415 -1.79 6.49 22.61
CA GLY A 415 -0.66 6.19 21.73
C GLY A 415 0.27 7.36 21.52
N ARG A 416 1.35 7.11 20.79
CA ARG A 416 2.33 8.14 20.42
C ARG A 416 1.69 9.17 19.48
N VAL A 417 1.82 10.45 19.82
CA VAL A 417 1.53 11.61 18.97
C VAL A 417 2.85 12.28 18.59
N GLY A 418 3.12 12.47 17.31
CA GLY A 418 4.39 13.03 16.84
C GLY A 418 4.61 12.80 15.35
N THR A 419 5.74 12.18 14.99
CA THR A 419 6.07 11.89 13.59
C THR A 419 5.03 10.97 12.94
N PRO A 420 4.55 11.29 11.73
CA PRO A 420 3.55 10.48 11.04
C PRO A 420 4.06 9.07 10.77
N LYS A 421 3.20 8.08 10.99
CA LYS A 421 3.44 6.68 10.64
C LYS A 421 3.39 6.52 9.12
N ARG A 422 4.01 5.44 8.60
CA ARG A 422 3.94 5.09 7.17
C ARG A 422 2.49 4.99 6.64
N ARG A 423 1.53 4.58 7.48
CA ARG A 423 0.11 4.53 7.09
C ARG A 423 -0.48 5.92 6.87
N GLU A 424 -0.10 6.89 7.69
CA GLU A 424 -0.57 8.27 7.56
C GLU A 424 -0.03 8.89 6.27
N ILE A 425 1.26 8.68 5.97
CA ILE A 425 1.87 9.09 4.69
C ILE A 425 1.15 8.45 3.51
N GLY A 426 0.91 7.13 3.54
CA GLY A 426 0.21 6.45 2.45
C GLY A 426 -1.24 6.89 2.24
N HIS A 427 -1.99 7.14 3.32
CA HIS A 427 -3.35 7.67 3.21
C HIS A 427 -3.38 9.12 2.72
N GLY A 428 -2.43 9.94 3.16
CA GLY A 428 -2.27 11.32 2.70
C GLY A 428 -1.93 11.39 1.22
N ALA A 429 -0.96 10.59 0.77
CA ALA A 429 -0.60 10.49 -0.64
C ALA A 429 -1.81 10.05 -1.50
N LEU A 430 -2.55 9.02 -1.09
CA LEU A 430 -3.74 8.57 -1.83
C LEU A 430 -4.80 9.69 -1.97
N ALA A 431 -5.06 10.43 -0.90
CA ALA A 431 -6.01 11.56 -0.94
C ALA A 431 -5.47 12.74 -1.75
N GLU A 432 -4.16 12.96 -1.73
CA GLU A 432 -3.49 13.98 -2.53
C GLU A 432 -3.60 13.69 -4.03
N ARG A 433 -3.22 12.47 -4.43
CA ARG A 433 -3.25 11.98 -5.81
C ARG A 433 -4.64 12.03 -6.40
N ALA A 434 -5.68 11.78 -5.60
CA ALA A 434 -7.07 11.88 -6.04
C ALA A 434 -7.49 13.31 -6.44
N LEU A 435 -6.86 14.36 -5.87
CA LEU A 435 -7.24 15.75 -6.13
C LEU A 435 -6.37 16.47 -7.14
N ILE A 436 -5.13 16.02 -7.34
CA ILE A 436 -4.21 16.60 -8.34
C ILE A 436 -4.86 16.78 -9.73
N PRO A 437 -5.61 15.81 -10.28
CA PRO A 437 -6.21 15.92 -11.62
C PRO A 437 -7.18 17.09 -11.79
N VAL A 438 -7.79 17.55 -10.68
CA VAL A 438 -8.82 18.60 -10.71
C VAL A 438 -8.32 19.95 -10.21
N LEU A 439 -7.06 20.06 -9.80
CA LEU A 439 -6.50 21.34 -9.37
C LEU A 439 -6.36 22.33 -10.54
N PRO A 440 -6.50 23.64 -10.30
CA PRO A 440 -6.17 24.66 -11.30
C PRO A 440 -4.67 24.69 -11.60
N SER A 441 -4.30 25.18 -12.78
CA SER A 441 -2.90 25.41 -13.15
C SER A 441 -2.21 26.46 -12.25
N ARG A 442 -0.90 26.58 -12.34
CA ARG A 442 -0.12 27.57 -11.56
C ARG A 442 -0.48 28.99 -11.97
N GLU A 443 -0.77 29.18 -13.24
CA GLU A 443 -1.09 30.45 -13.88
C GLU A 443 -2.51 30.91 -13.51
N GLU A 444 -3.47 30.00 -13.47
CA GLU A 444 -4.86 30.29 -13.10
C GLU A 444 -5.03 30.56 -11.60
N PHE A 445 -4.24 29.88 -10.76
CA PHE A 445 -4.31 30.03 -9.31
C PHE A 445 -2.91 30.02 -8.69
N PRO A 446 -2.25 31.20 -8.62
CA PRO A 446 -0.84 31.34 -8.24
C PRO A 446 -0.63 31.30 -6.71
N TYR A 447 -1.11 30.22 -6.09
CA TYR A 447 -0.96 29.97 -4.66
C TYR A 447 -0.35 28.60 -4.40
N ALA A 448 0.50 28.54 -3.36
CA ALA A 448 0.82 27.29 -2.70
C ALA A 448 -0.42 26.84 -1.89
N ILE A 449 -0.83 25.59 -2.04
CA ILE A 449 -2.04 25.03 -1.42
C ILE A 449 -1.62 23.96 -0.43
N ARG A 450 -1.90 24.19 0.85
CA ARG A 450 -1.72 23.17 1.90
C ARG A 450 -3.08 22.70 2.38
N GLN A 451 -3.37 21.42 2.16
CA GLN A 451 -4.54 20.73 2.67
C GLN A 451 -4.14 19.87 3.88
N VAL A 452 -4.90 19.97 4.96
CA VAL A 452 -4.76 19.09 6.12
C VAL A 452 -6.05 18.32 6.34
N SER A 453 -5.94 17.03 6.63
CA SER A 453 -7.06 16.16 7.01
C SER A 453 -6.82 15.56 8.37
N GLU A 454 -7.62 15.98 9.35
CA GLU A 454 -7.63 15.46 10.70
C GLU A 454 -8.67 14.35 10.78
N ALA A 455 -8.24 13.10 10.99
CA ALA A 455 -9.15 11.98 11.18
C ALA A 455 -9.67 11.95 12.63
N LEU A 456 -10.69 12.76 12.91
CA LEU A 456 -11.25 12.92 14.26
C LEU A 456 -11.94 11.65 14.77
N GLY A 457 -12.57 10.88 13.87
CA GLY A 457 -13.17 9.58 14.16
C GLY A 457 -12.93 8.58 13.03
N SER A 458 -12.67 7.32 13.36
CA SER A 458 -12.33 6.29 12.39
C SER A 458 -13.08 4.98 12.59
N ASN A 459 -13.90 4.62 11.60
CA ASN A 459 -14.49 3.28 11.51
C ASN A 459 -14.75 2.86 10.05
N GLY A 460 -13.97 3.34 9.09
CA GLY A 460 -14.07 2.89 7.70
C GLY A 460 -13.62 3.91 6.67
N SER A 461 -12.47 3.63 6.05
CA SER A 461 -11.84 4.39 4.96
C SER A 461 -11.81 5.89 5.19
N THR A 462 -10.98 6.28 6.16
CA THR A 462 -10.67 7.69 6.48
C THR A 462 -9.95 8.41 5.35
N SER A 463 -9.18 7.70 4.50
CA SER A 463 -8.56 8.28 3.31
C SER A 463 -9.59 8.75 2.29
N MET A 464 -10.63 7.95 2.00
CA MET A 464 -11.71 8.38 1.10
C MET A 464 -12.55 9.51 1.72
N GLY A 465 -12.80 9.46 3.04
CA GLY A 465 -13.41 10.60 3.73
C GLY A 465 -12.58 11.89 3.63
N SER A 466 -11.25 11.75 3.59
CA SER A 466 -10.31 12.86 3.42
C SER A 466 -10.36 13.45 2.01
N VAL A 467 -10.63 12.66 0.96
CA VAL A 467 -10.91 13.17 -0.39
C VAL A 467 -12.13 14.10 -0.36
N CYS A 468 -13.27 13.62 0.16
CA CYS A 468 -14.49 14.42 0.27
C CYS A 468 -14.28 15.71 1.07
N ALA A 469 -13.67 15.60 2.26
CA ALA A 469 -13.39 16.76 3.11
C ALA A 469 -12.44 17.76 2.42
N SER A 470 -11.47 17.28 1.64
CA SER A 470 -10.51 18.13 0.93
C SER A 470 -11.17 18.86 -0.24
N THR A 471 -12.02 18.19 -1.02
CA THR A 471 -12.81 18.86 -2.07
C THR A 471 -13.65 20.00 -1.49
N LEU A 472 -14.41 19.73 -0.43
CA LEU A 472 -15.26 20.73 0.21
C LEU A 472 -14.46 21.89 0.81
N ALA A 473 -13.39 21.58 1.56
CA ALA A 473 -12.56 22.60 2.19
C ALA A 473 -11.81 23.49 1.18
N MET A 474 -11.37 22.92 0.05
CA MET A 474 -10.71 23.70 -1.00
C MET A 474 -11.69 24.61 -1.75
N LEU A 475 -12.89 24.13 -2.05
CA LEU A 475 -13.95 24.94 -2.63
C LEU A 475 -14.36 26.08 -1.68
N ASN A 476 -14.50 25.79 -0.39
CA ASN A 476 -14.77 26.80 0.64
C ASN A 476 -13.65 27.86 0.73
N ALA A 477 -12.40 27.47 0.50
CA ALA A 477 -11.26 28.41 0.43
C ALA A 477 -11.18 29.21 -0.87
N GLY A 478 -12.10 29.00 -1.82
CA GLY A 478 -12.10 29.67 -3.12
C GLY A 478 -11.11 29.09 -4.14
N VAL A 479 -10.61 27.86 -3.94
CA VAL A 479 -9.80 27.16 -4.95
C VAL A 479 -10.70 26.75 -6.11
N PRO A 480 -10.45 27.20 -7.35
CA PRO A 480 -11.29 26.90 -8.50
C PRO A 480 -11.00 25.51 -9.06
N LEU A 481 -11.43 24.45 -8.34
CA LEU A 481 -11.32 23.07 -8.82
C LEU A 481 -12.07 22.88 -10.13
N ARG A 482 -11.49 22.11 -11.06
CA ARG A 482 -12.11 21.77 -12.35
C ARG A 482 -13.37 20.92 -12.20
N ALA A 483 -13.40 20.06 -11.17
CA ALA A 483 -14.53 19.22 -10.79
C ALA A 483 -14.41 18.80 -9.31
N PRO A 484 -15.53 18.49 -8.63
CA PRO A 484 -15.49 17.86 -7.31
C PRO A 484 -15.07 16.37 -7.40
N VAL A 485 -14.48 15.83 -6.33
CA VAL A 485 -14.00 14.44 -6.23
C VAL A 485 -14.55 13.81 -4.94
N ALA A 486 -14.88 12.51 -4.93
CA ALA A 486 -15.48 11.80 -3.79
C ALA A 486 -15.06 10.32 -3.69
#